data_AF-A0A834GK50-F1
#
_entry.id   AF-A0A834GK50-F1
#
_cell.length_a   1.000
_cell.length_b   1.000
_cell.length_c   1.000
_cell.angle_alpha   90.00
_cell.angle_beta   90.00
_cell.angle_gamma   90.00
#
_symmetry.space_group_name_H-M   'P 1'
#
loop_
_entity.id
_entity.type
_entity.pdbx_description
1 polymer ?
#
loop_
_entity_poly.entity_id
_entity_poly.type
_entity_poly.pdbx_seq_one_letter_code
_entity_poly.pdbx_strand_id
1 'polypeptide(L)'
;MRAEVGASTVVQPTRVELVTAAIWKWAMARKGHDQCRLSVVCHAVNLRRRMDPPLSEYAFGNLLWGAYALGNGEMDFGGLVSKMREAIGKIDGEYLKELQGENGHDVVVRHFKKTSEWFLDKEVDRFMFTSWCRFPIYESDFGWGKPVWVSSSISGPPNSIVLMDSMSDIGGIEAWITLDEVGMMRFEQEAPNA
;
A
#
# COMPACT_ATOMS: atom_id res chain seq x y z
N MET A 1 15.28 44.03 7.24
CA MET A 1 14.15 43.17 6.84
C MET A 1 14.74 41.84 6.39
N ARG A 2 14.85 40.87 7.30
CA ARG A 2 15.32 39.51 6.98
C ARG A 2 14.08 38.67 6.74
N ALA A 3 13.95 38.12 5.54
CA ALA A 3 12.92 37.16 5.21
C ALA A 3 13.32 35.81 5.81
N GLU A 4 12.50 35.30 6.73
CA GLU A 4 12.55 33.90 7.15
C GLU A 4 11.91 33.07 6.03
N VAL A 5 12.73 32.29 5.34
CA VAL A 5 12.26 31.22 4.47
C VAL A 5 11.83 30.09 5.40
N GLY A 6 10.52 29.94 5.59
CA GLY A 6 9.94 28.80 6.30
C GLY A 6 10.40 27.51 5.62
N ALA A 7 11.11 26.67 6.37
CA ALA A 7 11.48 25.34 5.93
C ALA A 7 10.19 24.54 5.70
N SER A 8 9.82 24.35 4.43
CA SER A 8 8.87 23.31 4.06
C SER A 8 9.46 21.97 4.53
N THR A 9 8.92 21.41 5.60
CA THR A 9 9.31 20.08 6.08
C THR A 9 8.90 19.06 5.03
N VAL A 10 9.84 18.70 4.17
CA VAL A 10 9.68 17.59 3.23
C VAL A 10 9.56 16.32 4.04
N VAL A 11 8.34 15.87 4.27
CA VAL A 11 8.08 14.66 5.04
C VAL A 11 8.52 13.46 4.19
N GLN A 12 9.44 12.65 4.73
CA GLN A 12 10.07 11.54 4.02
C GLN A 12 9.11 10.36 3.82
N PRO A 13 9.13 9.68 2.65
CA PRO A 13 8.37 8.45 2.41
C PRO A 13 8.67 7.35 3.42
N THR A 14 7.66 6.56 3.75
CA THR A 14 7.82 5.36 4.59
C THR A 14 8.42 4.22 3.78
N ARG A 15 9.05 3.25 4.46
CA ARG A 15 9.56 2.01 3.83
C ARG A 15 8.46 1.26 3.07
N VAL A 16 7.24 1.24 3.60
CA VAL A 16 6.07 0.61 2.96
C VAL A 16 5.71 1.36 1.67
N GLU A 17 5.64 2.69 1.70
CA GLU A 17 5.37 3.50 0.49
C GLU A 17 6.43 3.27 -0.61
N LEU A 18 7.70 3.21 -0.22
CA LEU A 18 8.82 2.95 -1.14
C LEU A 18 8.73 1.55 -1.76
N VAL A 19 8.54 0.51 -0.95
CA VAL A 19 8.47 -0.89 -1.42
C VAL A 19 7.21 -1.11 -2.26
N THR A 20 6.06 -0.54 -1.89
CA THR A 20 4.85 -0.59 -2.72
C THR A 20 5.09 0.03 -4.09
N ALA A 21 5.67 1.24 -4.15
CA ALA A 21 5.96 1.90 -5.41
C ALA A 21 6.97 1.11 -6.28
N ALA A 22 7.95 0.46 -5.66
CA ALA A 22 8.94 -0.33 -6.37
C ALA A 22 8.30 -1.57 -7.01
N ILE A 23 7.59 -2.37 -6.21
CA ILE A 23 6.87 -3.56 -6.69
C ILE A 23 5.84 -3.18 -7.75
N TRP A 24 5.10 -2.10 -7.54
CA TRP A 24 4.14 -1.61 -8.51
C TRP A 24 4.80 -1.24 -9.84
N LYS A 25 5.94 -0.55 -9.80
CA LYS A 25 6.71 -0.20 -11.00
C LYS A 25 7.15 -1.44 -11.78
N TRP A 26 7.73 -2.42 -11.10
CA TRP A 26 8.18 -3.67 -11.73
C TRP A 26 7.00 -4.50 -12.26
N ALA A 27 5.89 -4.55 -11.53
CA ALA A 27 4.70 -5.29 -11.95
C ALA A 27 3.99 -4.65 -13.16
N MET A 28 4.14 -3.33 -13.35
CA MET A 28 3.65 -2.61 -14.53
C MET A 28 4.61 -2.68 -15.73
N ALA A 29 5.81 -3.28 -15.58
CA ALA A 29 6.83 -3.20 -16.61
C ALA A 29 6.37 -3.89 -17.91
N ARG A 30 6.23 -3.06 -18.95
CA ARG A 30 5.78 -3.44 -20.28
C ARG A 30 6.53 -2.59 -21.32
N LYS A 31 6.50 -3.03 -22.58
CA LYS A 31 7.14 -2.35 -23.71
C LYS A 31 6.10 -1.79 -24.69
N GLY A 32 6.45 -0.73 -25.40
CA GLY A 32 5.61 -0.15 -26.45
C GLY A 32 4.33 0.50 -25.91
N HIS A 33 3.24 0.44 -26.68
CA HIS A 33 1.97 1.09 -26.34
C HIS A 33 1.35 0.62 -25.01
N ASP A 34 1.67 -0.61 -24.60
CA ASP A 34 1.22 -1.17 -23.33
C ASP A 34 1.83 -0.50 -22.10
N GLN A 35 2.93 0.26 -22.26
CA GLN A 35 3.55 1.00 -21.15
C GLN A 35 2.64 2.11 -20.60
N CYS A 36 1.80 2.69 -21.45
CA CYS A 36 0.85 3.74 -21.06
C CYS A 36 -0.43 3.18 -20.42
N ARG A 37 -0.57 1.85 -20.34
CA ARG A 37 -1.74 1.20 -19.74
C ARG A 37 -1.91 1.67 -18.31
N LEU A 38 -3.13 2.09 -17.97
CA LEU A 38 -3.44 2.60 -16.65
C LEU A 38 -3.36 1.47 -15.63
N SER A 39 -2.81 1.76 -14.47
CA SER A 39 -2.78 0.86 -13.33
C SER A 39 -3.27 1.55 -12.06
N VAL A 40 -3.91 0.78 -11.19
CA VAL A 40 -4.37 1.22 -9.88
C VAL A 40 -3.79 0.33 -8.78
N VAL A 41 -3.21 0.97 -7.77
CA VAL A 41 -2.91 0.33 -6.48
C VAL A 41 -4.04 0.61 -5.52
N CYS A 42 -4.52 -0.42 -4.82
CA CYS A 42 -5.26 -0.29 -3.58
C CYS A 42 -4.39 -0.78 -2.43
N HIS A 43 -4.06 0.10 -1.49
CA HIS A 43 -3.29 -0.23 -0.30
C HIS A 43 -4.18 -0.16 0.94
N ALA A 44 -4.26 -1.25 1.71
CA ALA A 44 -4.98 -1.26 2.97
C ALA A 44 -4.30 -0.37 4.01
N VAL A 45 -5.07 0.51 4.66
CA VAL A 45 -4.61 1.44 5.70
C VAL A 45 -5.30 1.12 7.01
N ASN A 46 -4.52 0.89 8.08
CA ASN A 46 -5.04 0.71 9.43
C ASN A 46 -5.52 2.06 9.99
N LEU A 47 -6.81 2.14 10.34
CA LEU A 47 -7.44 3.36 10.82
C LEU A 47 -7.18 3.65 12.30
N ARG A 48 -6.83 2.65 13.11
CA ARG A 48 -6.79 2.76 14.58
C ARG A 48 -5.97 3.96 15.07
N ARG A 49 -4.73 4.09 14.57
CA ARG A 49 -3.82 5.17 14.97
C ARG A 49 -4.15 6.53 14.33
N ARG A 50 -5.10 6.59 13.40
CA ARG A 50 -5.50 7.80 12.67
C ARG A 50 -6.79 8.43 13.19
N MET A 51 -7.53 7.70 14.02
CA MET A 51 -8.70 8.23 14.72
C MET A 51 -8.29 9.33 15.71
N ASP A 52 -9.24 10.18 16.07
CA ASP A 52 -9.07 11.23 17.08
C ASP A 52 -10.16 11.08 18.16
N PRO A 53 -9.83 10.54 19.36
CA PRO A 53 -8.51 10.07 19.77
C PRO A 53 -8.10 8.74 19.10
N PRO A 54 -6.80 8.41 19.04
CA PRO A 54 -6.33 7.13 18.52
C PRO A 54 -6.96 5.96 19.26
N LEU A 55 -7.42 4.95 18.52
CA LEU A 55 -7.96 3.73 19.10
C LEU A 55 -6.83 2.85 19.63
N SER A 56 -7.16 2.08 20.66
CA SER A 56 -6.29 1.03 21.19
C SER A 56 -5.86 0.06 20.09
N GLU A 57 -4.60 -0.40 20.16
CA GLU A 57 -4.09 -1.44 19.25
C GLU A 57 -4.83 -2.78 19.45
N TYR A 58 -5.44 -2.96 20.63
CA TYR A 58 -6.26 -4.12 20.98
C TYR A 58 -7.74 -3.96 20.59
N ALA A 59 -8.13 -2.86 19.94
CA ALA A 59 -9.50 -2.66 19.47
C ALA A 59 -9.88 -3.77 18.47
N PHE A 60 -10.88 -4.58 18.84
CA PHE A 60 -11.33 -5.72 18.07
C PHE A 60 -12.20 -5.30 16.88
N GLY A 61 -12.08 -6.02 15.75
CA GLY A 61 -12.85 -5.79 14.53
C GLY A 61 -12.06 -5.22 13.35
N ASN A 62 -12.77 -4.98 12.25
CA ASN A 62 -12.19 -4.46 11.00
C ASN A 62 -12.17 -2.92 11.01
N LEU A 63 -10.97 -2.36 11.15
CA LEU A 63 -10.72 -0.91 11.13
C LEU A 63 -9.64 -0.61 10.10
N LEU A 64 -10.00 -0.84 8.83
CA LEU A 64 -9.14 -0.61 7.68
C LEU A 64 -9.90 0.17 6.60
N TRP A 65 -9.16 0.90 5.78
CA TRP A 65 -9.69 1.61 4.61
C TRP A 65 -8.73 1.51 3.43
N GLY A 66 -9.25 1.55 2.21
CA GLY A 66 -8.43 1.48 0.99
C GLY A 66 -7.88 2.85 0.61
N ALA A 67 -6.56 2.95 0.43
CA ALA A 67 -5.92 4.07 -0.24
C ALA A 67 -5.68 3.72 -1.71
N TYR A 68 -6.07 4.59 -2.63
CA TYR A 68 -6.01 4.31 -4.06
C TYR A 68 -5.11 5.29 -4.80
N ALA A 69 -4.17 4.76 -5.57
CA ALA A 69 -3.24 5.53 -6.39
C ALA A 69 -3.31 5.06 -7.85
N LEU A 70 -3.33 6.01 -8.77
CA LEU A 70 -3.25 5.76 -10.22
C LEU A 70 -1.85 5.98 -10.74
N GLY A 71 -1.42 5.12 -11.65
CA GLY A 71 -0.08 5.06 -12.21
C GLY A 71 -0.10 4.47 -13.61
N ASN A 72 1.04 4.55 -14.29
CA ASN A 72 1.34 3.82 -15.51
C ASN A 72 2.85 3.57 -15.60
N GLY A 73 3.29 2.79 -16.58
CA GLY A 73 4.70 2.43 -16.76
C GLY A 73 5.62 3.57 -17.21
N GLU A 74 5.10 4.76 -17.52
CA GLU A 74 5.91 5.95 -17.85
C GLU A 74 6.34 6.72 -16.61
N MET A 75 5.61 6.59 -15.50
CA MET A 75 5.96 7.29 -14.27
C MET A 75 7.30 6.80 -13.71
N ASP A 76 8.13 7.75 -13.31
CA ASP A 76 9.35 7.45 -12.60
C ASP A 76 9.05 6.95 -11.18
N PHE A 77 10.08 6.41 -10.51
CA PHE A 77 9.90 5.85 -9.17
C PHE A 77 9.45 6.92 -8.17
N GLY A 78 10.02 8.13 -8.24
CA GLY A 78 9.66 9.25 -7.36
C GLY A 78 8.20 9.70 -7.50
N GLY A 79 7.67 9.69 -8.72
CA GLY A 79 6.28 9.99 -9.03
C GLY A 79 5.33 8.96 -8.43
N LEU A 80 5.64 7.66 -8.57
CA LEU A 80 4.85 6.57 -7.97
C LEU A 80 4.87 6.64 -6.44
N VAL A 81 6.03 6.90 -5.83
CA VAL A 81 6.15 7.11 -4.38
C VAL A 81 5.30 8.29 -3.93
N SER A 82 5.32 9.40 -4.68
CA SER A 82 4.51 10.58 -4.37
C SER A 82 3.01 10.28 -4.45
N LYS A 83 2.57 9.50 -5.45
CA LYS A 83 1.18 9.05 -5.58
C LYS A 83 0.75 8.17 -4.41
N MET A 84 1.60 7.22 -4.00
CA MET A 84 1.31 6.36 -2.84
C MET A 84 1.19 7.18 -1.56
N ARG A 85 2.13 8.10 -1.33
CA ARG A 85 2.11 8.99 -0.19
C ARG A 85 0.87 9.87 -0.17
N GLU A 86 0.50 10.47 -1.30
CA GLU A 86 -0.71 11.29 -1.43
C GLU A 86 -1.96 10.46 -1.12
N ALA A 87 -2.08 9.27 -1.71
CA ALA A 87 -3.22 8.38 -1.52
C ALA A 87 -3.39 7.92 -0.06
N ILE A 88 -2.29 7.49 0.57
CA ILE A 88 -2.29 7.06 1.96
C ILE A 88 -2.49 8.26 2.90
N GLY A 89 -1.88 9.41 2.60
CA GLY A 89 -1.97 10.62 3.39
C GLY A 89 -3.37 11.22 3.46
N LYS A 90 -4.17 11.10 2.39
CA LYS A 90 -5.57 11.56 2.34
C LYS A 90 -6.51 10.90 3.35
N ILE A 91 -6.16 9.73 3.88
CA ILE A 91 -6.94 9.05 4.92
C ILE A 91 -6.46 9.55 6.28
N ASP A 92 -6.61 10.84 6.56
CA ASP A 92 -6.17 11.47 7.80
C ASP A 92 -7.33 11.62 8.81
N GLY A 93 -7.06 12.31 9.91
CA GLY A 93 -8.07 12.53 10.96
C GLY A 93 -9.27 13.35 10.50
N GLU A 94 -9.11 14.28 9.54
CA GLU A 94 -10.23 15.06 9.01
C GLU A 94 -11.12 14.20 8.12
N TYR A 95 -10.52 13.41 7.23
CA TYR A 95 -11.24 12.42 6.43
C TYR A 95 -12.03 11.45 7.31
N LEU A 96 -11.43 10.98 8.41
CA LEU A 96 -12.09 10.05 9.34
C LEU A 96 -13.21 10.73 10.14
N LYS A 97 -13.06 12.00 10.51
CA LYS A 97 -14.15 12.79 11.11
C LYS A 97 -15.34 12.93 10.16
N GLU A 98 -15.10 13.22 8.88
CA GLU A 98 -16.17 13.26 7.86
C GLU A 98 -16.83 11.89 7.71
N LEU A 99 -16.04 10.82 7.65
CA LEU A 99 -16.51 9.44 7.53
C LEU A 99 -17.38 9.00 8.73
N GLN A 100 -17.10 9.50 9.93
CA GLN A 100 -17.87 9.21 11.15
C GLN A 100 -19.07 10.15 11.36
N GLY A 101 -19.11 11.27 10.65
CA GLY A 101 -20.15 12.29 10.80
C GLY A 101 -21.47 11.93 10.12
N GLU A 102 -22.43 12.84 10.18
CA GLU A 102 -23.77 12.67 9.58
C GLU A 102 -23.73 12.36 8.08
N ASN A 103 -22.71 12.87 7.38
CA ASN A 103 -22.48 12.66 5.95
C ASN A 103 -21.60 11.44 5.64
N GLY A 104 -21.29 10.59 6.63
CA GLY A 104 -20.38 9.46 6.47
C GLY A 104 -20.78 8.51 5.34
N HIS A 105 -22.09 8.26 5.17
CA HIS A 105 -22.63 7.49 4.05
C HIS A 105 -22.19 8.05 2.69
N ASP A 106 -22.23 9.37 2.52
CA ASP A 106 -21.87 10.01 1.25
C ASP A 106 -20.37 9.94 0.98
N VAL A 107 -19.54 9.98 2.03
CA VAL A 107 -18.11 9.72 1.94
C VAL A 107 -17.86 8.30 1.43
N VAL A 108 -18.54 7.31 2.02
CA VAL A 108 -18.45 5.90 1.61
C VAL A 108 -18.88 5.72 0.15
N VAL A 109 -20.04 6.27 -0.24
CA VAL A 109 -20.54 6.18 -1.61
C VAL A 109 -19.59 6.85 -2.60
N ARG A 110 -19.10 8.06 -2.30
CA ARG A 110 -18.14 8.78 -3.15
C ARG A 110 -16.84 7.99 -3.31
N HIS A 111 -16.35 7.41 -2.22
CA HIS A 111 -15.15 6.59 -2.21
C HIS A 111 -15.30 5.39 -3.14
N PHE A 112 -16.34 4.57 -2.93
CA PHE A 112 -16.55 3.37 -3.74
C PHE A 112 -16.94 3.67 -5.18
N LYS A 113 -17.72 4.72 -5.45
CA LYS A 113 -18.05 5.13 -6.81
C LYS A 113 -16.78 5.48 -7.59
N LYS A 114 -15.92 6.32 -7.01
CA LYS A 114 -14.64 6.71 -7.62
C LYS A 114 -13.74 5.51 -7.91
N THR A 115 -13.69 4.54 -6.99
CA THR A 115 -12.84 3.37 -7.16
C THR A 115 -13.45 2.32 -8.10
N SER A 116 -14.77 2.22 -8.17
CA SER A 116 -15.47 1.24 -9.01
C SER A 116 -15.16 1.42 -10.50
N GLU A 117 -14.98 2.66 -10.95
CA GLU A 117 -14.61 2.98 -12.34
C GLU A 117 -13.31 2.28 -12.75
N TRP A 118 -12.31 2.24 -11.86
CA TRP A 118 -11.03 1.57 -12.12
C TRP A 118 -11.09 0.07 -11.87
N PHE A 119 -11.92 -0.37 -10.93
CA PHE A 119 -12.01 -1.77 -10.54
C PHE A 119 -12.85 -2.64 -11.48
N LEU A 120 -13.73 -2.02 -12.26
CA LEU A 120 -14.57 -2.71 -13.23
C LEU A 120 -14.00 -2.67 -14.65
N ASP A 121 -13.07 -1.75 -14.92
CA ASP A 121 -12.45 -1.61 -16.24
C ASP A 121 -11.42 -2.72 -16.50
N LYS A 122 -11.61 -3.50 -17.57
CA LYS A 122 -10.66 -4.56 -17.95
C LYS A 122 -9.36 -4.01 -18.54
N GLU A 123 -9.33 -2.73 -18.92
CA GLU A 123 -8.16 -2.05 -19.45
C GLU A 123 -7.25 -1.46 -18.36
N VAL A 124 -7.61 -1.62 -17.09
CA VAL A 124 -6.83 -1.14 -15.94
C VAL A 124 -6.21 -2.31 -15.17
N ASP A 125 -4.88 -2.27 -15.02
CA ASP A 125 -4.16 -3.25 -14.19
C ASP A 125 -4.32 -2.94 -12.71
N ARG A 126 -4.83 -3.89 -11.93
CA ARG A 126 -5.11 -3.73 -10.50
C ARG A 126 -4.09 -4.45 -9.66
N PHE A 127 -3.57 -3.79 -8.63
CA PHE A 127 -2.69 -4.40 -7.63
C PHE A 127 -3.20 -4.11 -6.20
N MET A 128 -3.37 -5.18 -5.42
CA MET A 128 -3.88 -5.12 -4.06
C MET A 128 -2.74 -5.28 -3.07
N PHE A 129 -2.45 -4.25 -2.29
CA PHE A 129 -1.40 -4.27 -1.27
C PHE A 129 -2.00 -4.29 0.13
N THR A 130 -1.44 -5.14 0.99
CA THR A 130 -1.60 -5.05 2.43
C THR A 130 -0.25 -5.15 3.12
N SER A 131 -0.10 -4.48 4.26
CA SER A 131 1.12 -4.51 5.04
C SER A 131 0.82 -5.01 6.44
N TRP A 132 1.51 -6.08 6.82
CA TRP A 132 1.56 -6.61 8.18
C TRP A 132 2.86 -6.17 8.89
N CYS A 133 3.63 -5.26 8.30
CA CYS A 133 4.76 -4.63 8.97
C CYS A 133 4.27 -3.98 10.28
N ARG A 134 5.08 -4.11 11.34
CA ARG A 134 4.81 -3.68 12.71
C ARG A 134 3.73 -4.47 13.44
N PHE A 135 3.15 -5.52 12.85
CA PHE A 135 2.34 -6.45 13.63
C PHE A 135 3.27 -7.29 14.51
N PRO A 136 2.92 -7.54 15.79
CA PRO A 136 3.79 -8.24 16.73
C PRO A 136 3.79 -9.76 16.50
N ILE A 137 3.83 -10.21 15.24
CA ILE A 137 3.70 -11.63 14.90
C ILE A 137 4.92 -12.40 15.42
N TYR A 138 6.13 -11.84 15.22
CA TYR A 138 7.38 -12.41 15.71
C TYR A 138 7.56 -12.32 17.24
N GLU A 139 6.68 -11.62 17.94
CA GLU A 139 6.67 -11.57 19.41
C GLU A 139 5.87 -12.74 20.03
N SER A 140 5.23 -13.57 19.21
CA SER A 140 4.39 -14.67 19.68
C SER A 140 5.22 -15.85 20.18
N ASP A 141 5.31 -16.03 21.50
CA ASP A 141 5.96 -17.18 22.13
C ASP A 141 4.93 -18.01 22.90
N PHE A 142 4.75 -19.27 22.47
CA PHE A 142 3.82 -20.22 23.09
C PHE A 142 4.49 -21.17 24.09
N GLY A 143 5.74 -20.90 24.48
CA GLY A 143 6.56 -21.73 25.37
C GLY A 143 7.69 -22.50 24.69
N TRP A 144 7.83 -22.35 23.36
CA TRP A 144 8.88 -23.01 22.55
C TRP A 144 9.82 -22.00 21.88
N GLY A 145 9.74 -20.73 22.24
CA GLY A 145 10.48 -19.65 21.60
C GLY A 145 9.67 -18.93 20.52
N LYS A 146 10.21 -17.80 20.08
CA LYS A 146 9.63 -16.96 19.03
C LYS A 146 9.73 -17.62 17.64
N PRO A 147 8.86 -17.24 16.67
CA PRO A 147 8.90 -17.79 15.33
C PRO A 147 10.21 -17.41 14.63
N VAL A 148 10.85 -18.39 13.98
CA VAL A 148 12.06 -18.15 13.16
C VAL A 148 11.69 -17.44 11.85
N TRP A 149 10.53 -17.78 11.28
CA TRP A 149 10.02 -17.19 10.04
C TRP A 149 8.50 -17.28 10.04
N VAL A 150 7.84 -16.24 9.53
CA VAL A 150 6.39 -16.19 9.35
C VAL A 150 6.14 -15.92 7.88
N SER A 151 5.28 -16.73 7.27
CA SER A 151 4.87 -16.61 5.89
C SER A 151 3.36 -16.38 5.81
N SER A 152 2.92 -15.80 4.70
CA SER A 152 1.52 -15.73 4.35
C SER A 152 1.20 -16.76 3.27
N SER A 153 0.27 -17.68 3.56
CA SER A 153 -0.16 -18.72 2.61
C SER A 153 -1.14 -18.20 1.55
N ILE A 154 -1.02 -16.93 1.16
CA ILE A 154 -2.08 -16.23 0.43
C ILE A 154 -2.32 -16.84 -0.94
N SER A 155 -3.45 -17.54 -1.05
CA SER A 155 -4.21 -17.76 -2.29
C SER A 155 -5.15 -16.57 -2.51
N GLY A 156 -4.59 -15.37 -2.57
CA GLY A 156 -5.36 -14.14 -2.76
C GLY A 156 -5.97 -14.08 -4.16
N PRO A 157 -6.87 -13.11 -4.41
CA PRO A 157 -7.22 -12.77 -5.79
C PRO A 157 -5.94 -12.44 -6.58
N PRO A 158 -5.93 -12.63 -7.91
CA PRO A 158 -4.78 -12.27 -8.73
C PRO A 158 -4.28 -10.85 -8.42
N ASN A 159 -2.97 -10.64 -8.50
CA ASN A 159 -2.31 -9.36 -8.23
C ASN A 159 -2.40 -8.90 -6.76
N SER A 160 -2.30 -9.84 -5.83
CA SER A 160 -2.23 -9.56 -4.39
C SER A 160 -0.78 -9.55 -3.90
N ILE A 161 -0.45 -8.57 -3.06
CA ILE A 161 0.87 -8.37 -2.47
C ILE A 161 0.74 -8.16 -0.96
N VAL A 162 1.51 -8.93 -0.19
CA VAL A 162 1.58 -8.80 1.27
C VAL A 162 2.99 -8.48 1.71
N LEU A 163 3.12 -7.35 2.41
CA LEU A 163 4.39 -6.85 2.95
C LEU A 163 4.50 -7.23 4.42
N MET A 164 5.60 -7.88 4.78
CA MET A 164 5.90 -8.33 6.14
C MET A 164 7.28 -7.84 6.56
N ASP A 165 7.52 -7.69 7.87
CA ASP A 165 8.88 -7.42 8.34
C ASP A 165 9.76 -8.65 8.13
N SER A 166 10.97 -8.43 7.61
CA SER A 166 11.98 -9.47 7.45
C SER A 166 12.73 -9.69 8.77
N MET A 167 12.96 -10.97 9.12
CA MET A 167 13.80 -11.38 10.25
C MET A 167 15.30 -11.48 9.89
N SER A 168 15.71 -11.01 8.71
CA SER A 168 17.13 -10.94 8.36
C SER A 168 17.89 -10.00 9.30
N ASP A 169 19.19 -10.27 9.50
CA ASP A 169 20.04 -9.49 10.41
C ASP A 169 20.12 -8.00 10.05
N ILE A 170 19.93 -7.68 8.77
CA ILE A 170 19.93 -6.31 8.24
C ILE A 170 18.55 -5.63 8.36
N GLY A 171 17.52 -6.37 8.78
CA GLY A 171 16.12 -5.97 8.71
C GLY A 171 15.64 -5.83 7.26
N GLY A 172 14.34 -5.61 7.07
CA GLY A 172 13.83 -5.51 5.71
C GLY A 172 12.32 -5.58 5.62
N ILE A 173 11.81 -5.57 4.39
CA ILE A 173 10.44 -5.95 4.09
C ILE A 173 10.54 -7.17 3.19
N GLU A 174 9.91 -8.26 3.62
CA GLU A 174 9.64 -9.43 2.78
C GLU A 174 8.29 -9.22 2.08
N ALA A 175 8.24 -9.45 0.77
CA ALA A 175 7.04 -9.26 -0.03
C ALA A 175 6.58 -10.61 -0.61
N TRP A 176 5.35 -10.99 -0.27
CA TRP A 176 4.67 -12.14 -0.84
C TRP A 176 3.82 -11.65 -2.01
N ILE A 177 4.17 -12.08 -3.23
CA ILE A 177 3.61 -11.53 -4.48
C ILE A 177 2.89 -12.64 -5.24
N THR A 178 1.64 -12.39 -5.62
CA THR A 178 0.84 -13.28 -6.47
C THR A 178 0.48 -12.55 -7.77
N LEU A 179 1.01 -13.02 -8.90
CA LEU A 179 0.73 -12.52 -10.26
C LEU A 179 0.38 -13.71 -11.17
N ASP A 180 -0.20 -13.43 -12.35
CA ASP A 180 -0.27 -14.46 -13.39
C ASP A 180 1.13 -14.81 -13.92
N GLU A 181 1.27 -15.94 -14.62
CA GLU A 181 2.58 -16.44 -15.08
C GLU A 181 3.35 -15.42 -15.93
N VAL A 182 2.64 -14.70 -16.81
CA VAL A 182 3.25 -13.70 -17.69
C VAL A 182 3.68 -12.47 -16.91
N GLY A 183 2.84 -12.02 -15.97
CA GLY A 183 3.14 -10.93 -15.06
C GLY A 183 4.33 -11.25 -14.16
N MET A 184 4.42 -12.48 -13.63
CA MET A 184 5.53 -12.90 -12.78
C MET A 184 6.85 -12.94 -13.58
N MET A 185 6.86 -13.53 -14.78
CA MET A 185 8.06 -13.54 -15.63
C MET A 185 8.58 -12.13 -15.94
N ARG A 186 7.68 -11.16 -16.16
CA ARG A 186 8.06 -9.76 -16.38
C ARG A 186 8.57 -9.10 -15.12
N PHE A 187 7.88 -9.34 -14.01
CA PHE A 187 8.26 -8.80 -12.71
C PHE A 187 9.69 -9.24 -12.34
N GLU A 188 10.03 -10.52 -12.50
CA GLU A 188 11.36 -11.07 -12.20
C GLU A 188 12.47 -10.52 -13.11
N GLN A 189 12.17 -10.12 -14.35
CA GLN A 189 13.15 -9.51 -15.25
C GLN A 189 13.51 -8.07 -14.87
N GLU A 190 12.59 -7.37 -14.20
CA GLU A 190 12.68 -5.93 -13.93
C GLU A 190 12.99 -5.63 -12.47
N ALA A 191 12.56 -6.51 -11.56
CA ALA A 191 13.02 -6.51 -10.19
C ALA A 191 14.54 -6.77 -10.21
N PRO A 192 15.35 -5.94 -9.54
CA PRO A 192 16.77 -6.21 -9.41
C PRO A 192 16.96 -7.58 -8.77
N ASN A 193 17.88 -8.39 -9.30
CA ASN A 193 18.20 -9.72 -8.75
C ASN A 193 18.34 -9.62 -7.23
N ALA A 194 17.41 -10.22 -6.51
CA ALA A 194 17.42 -10.33 -5.05
C ALA A 194 18.48 -11.34 -4.60
#